data_AF-A0AAF1AD85-F1
#
_entry.id   AF-A0AAF1AD85-F1
#
_cell.length_a   1.000
_cell.length_b   1.000
_cell.length_c   1.000
_cell.angle_alpha   90.00
_cell.angle_beta   90.00
_cell.angle_gamma   90.00
#
_symmetry.space_group_name_H-M   'P 1'
#
loop_
_entity.id
_entity.type
_entity.pdbx_description
1 polymer ?
#
loop_
_entity_poly.entity_id
_entity_poly.type
_entity_poly.pdbx_seq_one_letter_code
_entity_poly.pdbx_strand_id
1 'polypeptide(L)'
;MPSAAAVGQGWNGRYNVVTYASQKNGTSVAARQAEGDLSAVYTFATACAGSACVATVLDGPAPSNPTIPQPQRYKWTGEKWTFAYNWQWECYLGDSTPRVFSPAQSWVSYTPQADGTLQGSWYTDILSGPCRGNVLMPAAAFPAP
;
A
#
# COMPACT_ATOMS: atom_id res chain seq x y z
N MET A 1 28.80 -9.23 -13.97
CA MET A 1 28.74 -9.82 -12.61
C MET A 1 27.39 -9.45 -12.01
N PRO A 2 26.62 -10.36 -11.41
CA PRO A 2 25.44 -9.97 -10.68
C PRO A 2 25.90 -9.28 -9.38
N SER A 3 25.58 -8.00 -9.22
CA SER A 3 25.79 -7.30 -7.94
C SER A 3 24.97 -8.01 -6.87
N ALA A 4 25.61 -8.38 -5.76
CA ALA A 4 24.91 -8.87 -4.58
C ALA A 4 23.87 -7.82 -4.17
N ALA A 5 22.59 -8.08 -4.43
CA ALA A 5 21.52 -7.28 -3.87
C ALA A 5 21.70 -7.36 -2.35
N ALA A 6 21.92 -6.22 -1.70
CA ALA A 6 22.01 -6.19 -0.25
C ALA A 6 20.72 -6.83 0.31
N VAL A 7 20.86 -7.70 1.31
CA VAL A 7 19.74 -8.37 1.98
C VAL A 7 18.69 -7.30 2.32
N GLY A 8 17.49 -7.40 1.72
CA GLY A 8 16.39 -6.42 1.85
C GLY A 8 16.11 -5.55 0.61
N GLN A 9 17.04 -5.41 -0.33
CA GLN A 9 16.83 -4.65 -1.58
C GLN A 9 16.09 -5.43 -2.67
N GLY A 10 15.81 -6.71 -2.49
CA GLY A 10 15.05 -7.52 -3.45
C GLY A 10 13.66 -7.81 -2.93
N TRP A 11 12.63 -7.17 -3.49
CA TRP A 11 11.24 -7.59 -3.32
C TRP A 11 10.80 -8.32 -4.60
N ASN A 12 10.94 -9.65 -4.60
CA ASN A 12 10.77 -10.49 -5.80
C ASN A 12 9.97 -11.75 -5.47
N GLY A 13 9.07 -12.15 -6.37
CA GLY A 13 8.24 -13.34 -6.20
C GLY A 13 6.85 -13.01 -5.66
N ARG A 14 6.14 -14.04 -5.19
CA ARG A 14 4.75 -13.94 -4.74
C ARG A 14 4.69 -13.56 -3.27
N TYR A 15 3.85 -12.59 -2.94
CA TYR A 15 3.60 -12.15 -1.57
C TYR A 15 2.11 -12.01 -1.31
N ASN A 16 1.64 -12.55 -0.19
CA ASN A 16 0.36 -12.18 0.38
C ASN A 16 0.50 -10.82 1.07
N VAL A 17 -0.05 -9.78 0.46
CA VAL A 17 -0.04 -8.41 0.99
C VAL A 17 -1.30 -8.22 1.82
N VAL A 18 -1.14 -7.78 3.05
CA VAL A 18 -2.21 -7.52 4.01
C VAL A 18 -2.20 -6.06 4.40
N THR A 19 -3.38 -5.44 4.39
CA THR A 19 -3.64 -4.14 5.00
C THR A 19 -4.63 -4.33 6.14
N TYR A 20 -4.20 -4.03 7.36
CA TYR A 20 -4.95 -4.27 8.58
C TYR A 20 -5.97 -3.15 8.81
N ALA A 21 -7.01 -3.11 7.98
CA ALA A 21 -8.06 -2.09 8.06
C ALA A 21 -8.87 -2.18 9.36
N SER A 22 -8.91 -3.35 10.00
CA SER A 22 -9.49 -3.52 11.33
C SER A 22 -8.75 -2.75 12.42
N GLN A 23 -7.49 -2.39 12.18
CA GLN A 23 -6.61 -1.67 13.10
C GLN A 23 -6.36 -0.22 12.65
N LYS A 24 -7.19 0.29 11.74
CA LYS A 24 -7.02 1.64 11.23
C LYS A 24 -7.23 2.68 12.33
N ASN A 25 -6.46 3.77 12.24
CA ASN A 25 -6.52 4.91 13.13
C ASN A 25 -6.44 6.21 12.31
N GLY A 26 -6.79 7.34 12.91
CA GLY A 26 -6.68 8.64 12.26
C GLY A 26 -7.77 9.61 12.69
N THR A 27 -7.76 10.76 12.02
CA THR A 27 -8.65 11.90 12.29
C THR A 27 -9.91 11.88 11.42
N SER A 28 -9.89 11.17 10.29
CA SER A 28 -11.05 11.01 9.42
C SER A 28 -12.15 10.17 10.07
N VAL A 29 -13.41 10.44 9.73
CA VAL A 29 -14.53 9.55 10.09
C VAL A 29 -14.32 8.14 9.53
N ALA A 30 -13.67 8.01 8.38
CA ALA A 30 -13.38 6.72 7.74
C ALA A 30 -12.45 5.85 8.60
N ALA A 31 -11.56 6.46 9.40
CA ALA A 31 -10.69 5.75 10.32
C ALA A 31 -11.43 5.15 11.53
N ARG A 32 -12.67 5.58 11.80
CA ARG A 32 -13.48 5.09 12.93
C ARG A 32 -14.51 4.04 12.54
N GLN A 33 -14.69 3.82 11.24
CA GLN A 33 -15.65 2.85 10.71
C GLN A 33 -15.07 1.44 10.80
N ALA A 34 -15.86 0.46 11.21
CA ALA A 34 -15.42 -0.93 11.19
C ALA A 34 -15.17 -1.39 9.74
N GLU A 35 -14.04 -2.04 9.50
CA GLU A 35 -13.65 -2.58 8.20
C GLU A 35 -12.82 -3.86 8.43
N GLY A 36 -13.06 -4.89 7.63
CA GLY A 36 -12.28 -6.12 7.68
C GLY A 36 -10.91 -5.95 7.03
N ASP A 37 -9.92 -6.74 7.45
CA ASP A 37 -8.60 -6.70 6.84
C ASP A 37 -8.66 -7.08 5.35
N LEU A 38 -7.86 -6.37 4.57
CA LEU A 38 -7.77 -6.56 3.12
C LEU A 38 -6.52 -7.37 2.83
N SER A 39 -6.65 -8.46 2.08
CA SER A 39 -5.50 -9.25 1.67
C SER A 39 -5.61 -9.74 0.23
N ALA A 40 -4.48 -9.81 -0.44
CA ALA A 40 -4.37 -10.32 -1.80
C ALA A 40 -2.93 -10.78 -2.10
N VAL A 41 -2.81 -11.76 -2.99
CA VAL A 41 -1.50 -12.23 -3.47
C VAL A 41 -1.10 -11.44 -4.70
N TYR A 42 0.11 -10.90 -4.67
CA TYR A 42 0.73 -10.17 -5.77
C TYR A 42 2.10 -10.76 -6.12
N THR A 43 2.49 -10.65 -7.39
CA THR A 43 3.84 -11.00 -7.85
C THR A 43 4.65 -9.73 -8.04
N PHE A 44 5.82 -9.67 -7.41
CA PHE A 44 6.73 -8.52 -7.48
C PHE A 44 7.99 -8.86 -8.28
N ALA A 45 8.52 -7.87 -8.96
CA ALA A 45 9.88 -7.89 -9.50
C ALA A 45 10.59 -6.57 -9.23
N THR A 46 11.84 -6.67 -8.79
CA THR A 46 12.70 -5.53 -8.49
C THR A 46 13.73 -5.34 -9.60
N ALA A 47 13.86 -4.10 -10.08
CA ALA A 47 14.92 -3.68 -10.97
C ALA A 47 15.72 -2.55 -10.32
N CYS A 48 17.05 -2.64 -10.36
CA CYS A 48 17.97 -1.63 -9.81
C CYS A 48 18.85 -1.03 -10.91
N ALA A 49 18.98 0.29 -10.90
CA ALA A 49 19.93 1.05 -11.73
C ALA A 49 20.80 1.91 -10.80
N GLY A 50 22.07 1.52 -10.63
CA GLY A 50 22.94 2.13 -9.62
C GLY A 50 22.40 1.91 -8.21
N SER A 51 22.19 2.98 -7.46
CA SER A 51 21.62 2.95 -6.11
C SER A 51 20.08 3.04 -6.07
N ALA A 52 19.43 3.24 -7.22
CA ALA A 52 17.99 3.35 -7.31
C ALA A 52 17.35 2.00 -7.65
N CYS A 53 16.53 1.47 -6.74
CA CYS A 53 15.76 0.24 -6.97
C CYS A 53 14.26 0.52 -7.00
N VAL A 54 13.55 -0.16 -7.89
CA VAL A 54 12.09 -0.11 -8.02
C VAL A 54 11.53 -1.52 -8.02
N ALA A 55 10.68 -1.83 -7.04
CA ALA A 55 9.85 -3.03 -7.03
C ALA A 55 8.51 -2.74 -7.72
N THR A 56 8.15 -3.54 -8.72
CA THR A 56 6.94 -3.39 -9.53
C THR A 56 6.04 -4.59 -9.32
N VAL A 57 4.74 -4.34 -9.09
CA VAL A 57 3.72 -5.39 -9.12
C VAL A 57 3.49 -5.82 -10.58
N LEU A 58 3.75 -7.08 -10.87
CA LEU A 58 3.61 -7.68 -12.20
C LEU A 58 2.27 -8.40 -12.39
N ASP A 59 1.72 -8.98 -11.32
CA ASP A 59 0.49 -9.78 -11.33
C ASP A 59 -0.23 -9.69 -9.98
N GLY A 60 -1.54 -9.95 -9.99
CA GLY A 60 -2.45 -9.88 -8.83
C GLY A 60 -3.75 -9.14 -9.15
N PRO A 61 -4.70 -9.09 -8.21
CA PRO A 61 -6.00 -8.46 -8.45
C PRO A 61 -5.87 -6.95 -8.63
N ALA A 62 -6.59 -6.41 -9.62
CA ALA A 62 -6.71 -4.97 -9.78
C ALA A 62 -7.44 -4.34 -8.58
N PRO A 63 -7.06 -3.12 -8.16
CA PRO A 63 -7.80 -2.38 -7.14
C PRO A 63 -9.25 -2.20 -7.54
N SER A 64 -10.16 -2.36 -6.58
CA SER A 64 -11.59 -2.07 -6.77
C SER A 64 -11.84 -0.59 -7.13
N ASN A 65 -10.94 0.30 -6.72
CA ASN A 65 -10.96 1.70 -7.09
C ASN A 65 -10.03 1.97 -8.29
N PRO A 66 -10.58 2.24 -9.48
CA PRO A 66 -9.79 2.40 -10.70
C PRO A 66 -8.93 3.68 -10.72
N THR A 67 -9.08 4.56 -9.74
CA THR A 67 -8.24 5.78 -9.62
C THR A 67 -6.90 5.51 -8.94
N ILE A 68 -6.70 4.31 -8.39
CA ILE A 68 -5.40 3.87 -7.87
C ILE A 68 -4.49 3.51 -9.05
N PRO A 69 -3.30 4.12 -9.17
CA PRO A 69 -2.46 3.92 -10.34
C PRO A 69 -1.87 2.51 -10.41
N GLN A 70 -1.81 1.99 -11.63
CA GLN A 70 -1.22 0.70 -11.96
C GLN A 70 -0.14 0.84 -13.06
N PRO A 71 0.90 -0.03 -13.05
CA PRO A 71 1.24 -0.95 -11.97
C PRO A 71 1.72 -0.18 -10.73
N GLN A 72 1.54 -0.79 -9.55
CA GLN A 72 2.09 -0.22 -8.32
C GLN A 72 3.62 -0.32 -8.36
N ARG A 73 4.30 0.79 -8.06
CA ARG A 73 5.77 0.90 -8.14
C ARG A 73 6.32 1.45 -6.83
N TYR A 74 7.05 0.61 -6.11
CA TYR A 74 7.67 0.95 -4.85
C TYR A 74 9.14 1.31 -5.07
N LYS A 75 9.55 2.48 -4.59
CA LYS A 75 10.93 2.96 -4.65
C LYS A 75 11.67 2.63 -3.36
N TRP A 76 12.89 2.14 -3.49
CA TRP A 76 13.78 1.92 -2.35
C TRP A 76 14.33 3.25 -1.82
N THR A 77 14.27 3.46 -0.50
CA THR A 77 14.78 4.68 0.15
C THR A 77 16.09 4.47 0.92
N GLY A 78 16.71 3.29 0.83
CA GLY A 78 17.86 2.90 1.64
C GLY A 78 17.53 1.96 2.80
N GLU A 79 16.27 1.99 3.28
CA GLU A 79 15.79 1.18 4.40
C GLU A 79 14.40 0.57 4.17
N LYS A 80 13.56 1.25 3.37
CA LYS A 80 12.19 0.81 3.11
C LYS A 80 11.78 1.05 1.67
N TRP A 81 10.79 0.28 1.24
CA TRP A 81 10.05 0.45 0.00
C TRP A 81 8.94 1.45 0.20
N THR A 82 8.76 2.39 -0.73
CA THR A 82 7.71 3.42 -0.64
C THR A 82 6.96 3.59 -1.94
N PHE A 83 5.65 3.75 -1.86
CA PHE A 83 4.79 4.06 -2.99
C PHE A 83 3.82 5.18 -2.60
N ALA A 84 3.96 6.32 -3.27
CA ALA A 84 3.10 7.49 -3.06
C ALA A 84 2.24 7.73 -4.30
N TYR A 85 0.95 7.99 -4.11
CA TYR A 85 0.02 8.20 -5.21
C TYR A 85 -1.18 9.06 -4.82
N ASN A 86 -1.75 9.73 -5.83
CA ASN A 86 -3.04 10.41 -5.71
C ASN A 86 -4.15 9.49 -6.22
N TRP A 87 -5.32 9.56 -5.58
CA TRP A 87 -6.50 8.79 -5.97
C TRP A 87 -7.78 9.45 -5.43
N GLN A 88 -8.94 8.85 -5.69
CA GLN A 88 -10.24 9.30 -5.20
C GLN A 88 -10.72 8.39 -4.07
N TRP A 89 -10.70 8.89 -2.83
CA TRP A 89 -11.26 8.19 -1.68
C TRP A 89 -12.78 8.08 -1.80
N GLU A 90 -13.33 6.87 -1.76
CA GLU A 90 -14.78 6.66 -1.62
C GLU A 90 -15.17 6.83 -0.15
N CYS A 91 -15.82 7.94 0.17
CA CYS A 91 -16.29 8.22 1.51
C CYS A 91 -17.60 7.48 1.78
N TYR A 92 -17.53 6.41 2.58
CA TYR A 92 -18.71 5.70 3.05
C TYR A 92 -19.39 6.49 4.17
N LEU A 93 -20.68 6.79 4.00
CA LEU A 93 -21.50 7.53 4.98
C LEU A 93 -22.75 6.73 5.40
N GLY A 94 -22.74 5.41 5.18
CA GLY A 94 -23.90 4.54 5.38
C GLY A 94 -24.59 4.17 4.06
N ASP A 95 -25.30 3.03 4.07
CA ASP A 95 -25.86 2.42 2.86
C ASP A 95 -26.92 3.26 2.15
N SER A 96 -27.59 4.17 2.87
CA SER A 96 -28.62 5.06 2.33
C SER A 96 -28.06 6.35 1.72
N THR A 97 -26.74 6.59 1.82
CA THR A 97 -26.11 7.81 1.33
C THR A 97 -25.39 7.55 0.00
N PRO A 98 -25.56 8.42 -1.02
CA PRO A 98 -24.77 8.31 -2.25
C PRO A 98 -23.27 8.30 -1.99
N ARG A 99 -22.53 7.56 -2.81
CA ARG A 99 -21.06 7.53 -2.75
C ARG A 99 -20.50 8.92 -3.01
N VAL A 100 -19.71 9.43 -2.07
CA VAL A 100 -19.02 10.72 -2.22
C VAL A 100 -17.54 10.43 -2.42
N PHE A 101 -16.99 10.89 -3.53
CA PHE A 101 -15.56 10.78 -3.81
C PHE A 101 -14.84 12.04 -3.36
N SER A 102 -13.69 11.87 -2.72
CA SER A 102 -12.85 12.97 -2.26
C SER A 102 -11.41 12.74 -2.72
N PRO A 103 -10.72 13.78 -3.23
CA PRO A 103 -9.32 13.65 -3.60
C PRO A 103 -8.48 13.28 -2.38
N ALA A 104 -7.59 12.30 -2.56
CA ALA A 104 -6.74 11.78 -1.50
C ALA A 104 -5.31 11.52 -2.00
N GLN A 105 -4.37 11.57 -1.06
CA GLN A 105 -2.98 11.21 -1.28
C GLN A 105 -2.61 10.09 -0.32
N SER A 106 -2.02 9.02 -0.84
CA SER A 106 -1.58 7.88 -0.03
C SER A 106 -0.08 7.66 -0.14
N TRP A 107 0.48 7.15 0.94
CA TRP A 107 1.85 6.69 1.06
C TRP A 107 1.82 5.30 1.70
N VAL A 108 2.24 4.31 0.92
CA VAL A 108 2.49 2.96 1.41
C VAL A 108 3.98 2.84 1.70
N SER A 109 4.35 2.22 2.81
CA SER A 109 5.74 1.87 3.09
C SER A 109 5.87 0.45 3.61
N TYR A 110 6.99 -0.21 3.25
CA TYR A 110 7.33 -1.56 3.69
C TYR A 110 8.82 -1.66 4.00
N THR A 111 9.15 -2.06 5.22
CA THR A 111 10.51 -2.37 5.68
C THR A 111 10.72 -3.87 5.64
N PRO A 112 11.69 -4.38 4.86
CA PRO A 112 12.08 -5.79 4.85
C PRO A 112 12.52 -6.27 6.23
N GLN A 113 12.13 -7.49 6.59
CA GLN A 113 12.51 -8.17 7.84
C GLN A 113 13.49 -9.32 7.54
N ALA A 114 14.20 -9.77 8.58
CA ALA A 114 15.19 -10.85 8.44
C ALA A 114 14.57 -12.21 8.06
N ASP A 115 13.28 -12.41 8.35
CA ASP A 115 12.52 -13.62 8.02
C ASP A 115 11.92 -13.61 6.61
N GLY A 116 12.22 -12.57 5.81
CA GLY A 116 11.72 -12.41 4.45
C GLY A 116 10.33 -11.78 4.36
N THR A 117 9.68 -11.50 5.49
CA THR A 117 8.46 -10.69 5.52
C THR A 117 8.79 -9.21 5.32
N LEU A 118 7.77 -8.41 5.01
CA LEU A 118 7.86 -6.97 5.05
C LEU A 118 6.79 -6.44 6.00
N GLN A 119 7.16 -5.50 6.86
CA GLN A 119 6.25 -4.79 7.76
C GLN A 119 6.12 -3.34 7.33
N GLY A 120 4.95 -2.75 7.47
CA GLY A 120 4.67 -1.51 6.81
C GLY A 120 3.45 -0.78 7.32
N SER A 121 3.09 0.26 6.58
CA SER A 121 1.91 1.07 6.82
C SER A 121 1.39 1.66 5.53
N TRP A 122 0.08 1.91 5.50
CA TRP A 122 -0.60 2.71 4.51
C TRP A 122 -1.19 3.93 5.19
N TYR A 123 -0.65 5.09 4.87
CA TYR A 123 -1.14 6.38 5.34
C TYR A 123 -1.84 7.09 4.20
N THR A 124 -2.99 7.70 4.48
CA THR A 124 -3.77 8.44 3.50
C THR A 124 -4.27 9.75 4.09
N ASP A 125 -4.01 10.85 3.38
CA ASP A 125 -4.65 12.14 3.61
C ASP A 125 -5.83 12.32 2.66
N ILE A 126 -7.02 12.51 3.21
CA ILE A 126 -8.25 12.83 2.47
C ILE A 126 -8.40 14.35 2.51
N LEU A 127 -8.27 14.97 1.34
CA LEU A 127 -7.99 16.41 1.25
C LEU A 127 -9.24 17.28 1.45
N SER A 128 -10.43 16.74 1.15
CA SER A 128 -11.69 17.48 1.22
C SER A 128 -12.88 16.57 1.50
N GLY A 129 -14.07 17.18 1.59
CA GLY A 129 -15.32 16.46 1.77
C GLY A 129 -15.57 15.95 3.19
N PRO A 130 -16.63 15.15 3.36
CA PRO A 130 -17.08 14.69 4.68
C PRO A 130 -16.12 13.70 5.36
N CYS A 131 -15.29 12.99 4.58
CA CYS A 131 -14.23 12.14 5.11
C CYS A 131 -12.88 12.86 5.27
N ARG A 132 -12.82 14.19 5.14
CA ARG A 132 -11.57 14.94 5.30
C ARG A 132 -10.87 14.57 6.63
N GLY A 133 -9.55 14.43 6.56
CA GLY A 133 -8.71 13.99 7.67
C GLY A 133 -7.72 12.94 7.17
N ASN A 134 -7.17 12.15 8.07
CA ASN A 134 -6.24 11.09 7.73
C ASN A 134 -6.72 9.71 8.18
N VAL A 135 -6.17 8.69 7.52
CA VAL A 135 -6.31 7.27 7.83
C VAL A 135 -4.93 6.64 7.80
N LEU A 136 -4.57 5.91 8.84
CA LEU A 136 -3.37 5.10 8.95
C LEU A 136 -3.78 3.66 9.19
N MET A 137 -3.32 2.75 8.34
CA MET A 137 -3.53 1.31 8.49
C MET A 137 -2.17 0.61 8.56
N PRO A 138 -1.93 -0.28 9.54
CA PRO A 138 -0.78 -1.17 9.48
C PRO A 138 -0.84 -2.03 8.21
N ALA A 139 0.31 -2.40 7.68
CA ALA A 139 0.40 -3.27 6.51
C ALA A 139 1.53 -4.28 6.67
N ALA A 140 1.41 -5.42 6.00
CA ALA A 140 2.47 -6.41 5.93
C ALA A 140 2.45 -7.12 4.58
N ALA A 141 3.56 -7.76 4.22
CA ALA A 141 3.65 -8.65 3.08
C ALA A 141 4.41 -9.91 3.49
N PHE A 142 3.79 -11.07 3.25
CA PHE A 142 4.34 -12.38 3.61
C PHE A 142 4.67 -13.15 2.33
N PRO A 143 5.84 -13.81 2.22
CA PRO A 143 6.12 -14.69 1.11
C PRO A 143 4.98 -15.71 0.91
N ALA A 144 4.53 -15.88 -0.33
CA ALA A 144 3.49 -16.82 -0.71
C ALA A 144 4.05 -17.92 -1.62
N PRO A 145 3.49 -19.15 -1.58
CA PRO A 145 3.88 -20.24 -2.48
C PRO A 145 3.68 -19.93 -3.97
#